data_AF-A0A2A7NVK7-F1
#
_entry.id   AF-A0A2A7NVK7-F1
#
_cell.length_a   1.000
_cell.length_b   1.000
_cell.length_c   1.000
_cell.angle_alpha   90.00
_cell.angle_beta   90.00
_cell.angle_gamma   90.00
#
_symmetry.space_group_name_H-M   'P 1'
#
loop_
_entity.id
_entity.type
_entity.pdbx_description
1 polymer ?
#
loop_
_entity_poly.entity_id
_entity_poly.type
_entity_poly.pdbx_seq_one_letter_code
_entity_poly.pdbx_strand_id
1 'polypeptide(L)'
;MCCCRPTTEHVPVPRRFARPGDAVPGLVGTVGHNDLVKNDDRAPDTAAARKARGAFFTPPQITRYLADWAIRSSADAVLEPSAGDAAFLVAATERLRELGAEAPALDGVEIHPASAATARRRVAQAGGKARIRTADFFDITPEPGYTAVLGNPPYIRYQEFRGKQRAQSRRAALHAGVTLSALASSWAAFTVHAALFLRPGGRMALVLPAELLSVNYAAAVRKFLFDRFASVELVMFDEQVFPGAEADVVLLLADGFGAGPSGHAVIHRARNAESLTSELVQRHWSPVDPSDKWVSGLIGSRAVDELQTLHDGGRFSTLEHWGDTTLGMVTGNNGFFALSPARVSELGLRSADLLTLSPPGSGHLRGLTLSPGQLASLGADGKSVHLFRPTGRLSAAAQRYVEAGHAAGVHLAYKCRVRTPWYLVPLVAPADLLLTCMNADTPRLVTNRAGAHHLNSVHGVYLRSEFATLGRDLLPLAALNSVTLLHAEMVGRAYGGGVLKIEPREADRWLVPSPELIAERADELRAVRRTVAALLGKGRLLDAVDAVDDALALNADLESVQAARHSLASRRAVRSRRAR
;
A
#
# COMPACT_ATOMS: atom_id res chain seq x y z
N MET A 1 44.63 30.03 29.11
CA MET A 1 45.01 30.21 30.53
C MET A 1 43.72 30.09 31.34
N CYS A 2 43.40 28.90 31.84
CA CYS A 2 43.84 28.33 33.13
C CYS A 2 42.99 28.78 34.32
N CYS A 3 42.34 27.76 34.90
CA CYS A 3 42.13 27.51 36.31
C CYS A 3 40.78 27.91 36.95
N CYS A 4 40.20 26.85 37.49
CA CYS A 4 38.93 26.71 38.17
C CYS A 4 39.07 26.82 39.70
N ARG A 5 37.92 27.14 40.33
CA ARG A 5 37.43 26.72 41.69
C ARG A 5 38.08 27.36 42.92
N PRO A 6 37.46 27.27 44.13
CA PRO A 6 36.22 26.57 44.56
C PRO A 6 35.21 27.53 45.27
N THR A 7 33.97 27.14 45.63
CA THR A 7 33.63 26.46 46.90
C THR A 7 32.19 25.92 46.93
N THR A 8 32.05 24.90 47.77
CA THR A 8 30.91 24.06 48.15
C THR A 8 29.91 24.75 49.06
N GLU A 9 28.61 24.46 48.90
CA GLU A 9 27.64 24.53 50.00
C GLU A 9 26.66 23.35 49.96
N HIS A 10 26.54 22.71 51.11
CA HIS A 10 25.70 21.58 51.48
C HIS A 10 24.48 22.10 52.23
N VAL A 11 23.23 21.79 51.83
CA VAL A 11 22.10 21.64 52.77
C VAL A 11 20.94 20.83 52.10
N PRO A 12 19.92 20.31 52.81
CA PRO A 12 19.80 18.89 53.15
C PRO A 12 18.49 18.22 52.64
N VAL A 13 18.43 16.90 52.78
CA VAL A 13 17.20 16.11 52.63
C VAL A 13 16.37 16.18 53.92
N PRO A 14 15.02 16.26 53.84
CA PRO A 14 14.23 15.45 54.75
C PRO A 14 13.01 14.74 54.14
N ARG A 15 12.96 13.44 54.48
CA ARG A 15 11.84 12.66 55.05
C ARG A 15 10.58 12.33 54.20
N ARG A 16 10.42 11.02 54.03
CA ARG A 16 9.18 10.28 53.75
C ARG A 16 8.14 10.43 54.87
N PHE A 17 6.86 10.54 54.53
CA PHE A 17 5.82 9.49 54.67
C PHE A 17 4.40 10.09 54.60
N ALA A 18 3.55 9.59 53.70
CA ALA A 18 2.12 9.36 53.93
C ALA A 18 1.55 8.44 52.81
N ARG A 19 0.65 7.54 53.20
CA ARG A 19 0.14 6.37 52.46
C ARG A 19 -1.03 6.71 51.52
N PRO A 20 -1.36 5.83 50.54
CA PRO A 20 -2.36 6.08 49.50
C PRO A 20 -3.79 5.73 49.95
N GLY A 21 -4.77 6.51 49.47
CA GLY A 21 -6.19 6.25 49.62
C GLY A 21 -6.93 6.56 48.31
N ASP A 22 -7.75 5.60 47.91
CA ASP A 22 -8.86 5.65 46.95
C ASP A 22 -8.53 5.70 45.44
N ALA A 23 -8.29 4.50 44.91
CA ALA A 23 -8.33 4.18 43.49
C ALA A 23 -9.78 4.06 42.99
N VAL A 24 -10.13 4.84 41.98
CA VAL A 24 -11.28 4.59 41.09
C VAL A 24 -10.77 3.75 39.91
N PRO A 25 -11.33 2.55 39.63
CA PRO A 25 -10.78 1.65 38.63
C PRO A 25 -11.26 1.96 37.21
N GLY A 26 -10.34 1.88 36.25
CA GLY A 26 -10.66 1.66 34.84
C GLY A 26 -10.14 2.73 33.89
N LEU A 27 -8.86 2.65 33.52
CA LEU A 27 -8.27 3.09 32.24
C LEU A 27 -6.74 3.14 32.35
N VAL A 28 -6.05 2.00 32.36
CA VAL A 28 -4.63 1.96 31.95
C VAL A 28 -4.34 0.62 31.29
N GLY A 29 -4.31 0.60 29.96
CA GLY A 29 -3.61 -0.45 29.22
C GLY A 29 -2.11 -0.28 29.49
N THR A 30 -1.50 -1.34 30.00
CA THR A 30 -0.06 -1.39 30.30
C THR A 30 0.76 -1.16 29.04
N VAL A 31 1.59 -0.12 29.05
CA VAL A 31 2.65 0.08 28.06
C VAL A 31 3.77 -0.91 28.40
N GLY A 32 3.80 -2.04 27.69
CA GLY A 32 4.92 -2.98 27.75
C GLY A 32 6.20 -2.28 27.30
N HIS A 33 7.14 -2.11 28.22
CA HIS A 33 8.52 -1.83 27.88
C HIS A 33 9.08 -3.07 27.16
N ASN A 34 9.32 -2.96 25.86
CA ASN A 34 10.08 -3.97 25.13
C ASN A 34 11.56 -3.81 25.51
N ASP A 35 12.00 -4.65 26.43
CA ASP A 35 13.41 -4.90 26.64
C ASP A 35 14.08 -5.41 25.36
N LEU A 36 15.30 -4.94 25.17
CA LEU A 36 16.19 -5.26 24.06
C LEU A 36 16.36 -6.78 23.94
N VAL A 37 15.78 -7.38 22.90
CA VAL A 37 16.07 -8.77 22.52
C VAL A 37 17.54 -8.81 22.08
N LYS A 38 18.40 -9.33 22.96
CA LYS A 38 19.73 -9.81 22.57
C LYS A 38 19.53 -11.06 21.72
N ASN A 39 20.14 -11.09 20.53
CA ASN A 39 20.26 -12.30 19.71
C ASN A 39 21.02 -13.35 20.52
N ASP A 40 20.33 -14.40 20.92
CA ASP A 40 20.94 -15.63 21.43
C ASP A 40 20.95 -16.65 20.28
N ASP A 41 22.14 -16.96 19.75
CA ASP A 41 22.39 -17.85 18.61
C ASP A 41 22.04 -19.34 18.90
N ARG A 42 21.45 -19.64 20.06
CA ARG A 42 21.09 -21.00 20.51
C ARG A 42 19.58 -21.23 20.72
N ALA A 43 18.72 -20.25 20.47
CA ALA A 43 17.27 -20.42 20.62
C ALA A 43 16.68 -21.37 19.54
N PRO A 44 15.74 -22.27 19.90
CA PRO A 44 15.11 -23.17 18.94
C PRO A 44 14.29 -22.38 17.90
N ASP A 45 14.46 -22.73 16.62
CA ASP A 45 13.72 -22.13 15.51
C ASP A 45 12.27 -22.63 15.51
N THR A 46 11.40 -21.97 16.25
CA THR A 46 9.97 -22.33 16.36
C THR A 46 9.16 -21.77 15.19
N ALA A 47 7.99 -22.36 14.90
CA ALA A 47 7.09 -21.85 13.84
C ALA A 47 6.69 -20.37 14.05
N ALA A 48 6.54 -19.94 15.31
CA ALA A 48 6.27 -18.54 15.64
C ALA A 48 7.46 -17.62 15.33
N ALA A 49 8.68 -18.07 15.62
CA ALA A 49 9.90 -17.35 15.29
C ALA A 49 10.12 -17.26 13.77
N ARG A 50 9.78 -18.32 13.01
CA ARG A 50 9.80 -18.33 11.53
C ARG A 50 8.81 -17.33 10.94
N LYS A 51 7.56 -17.34 11.43
CA LYS A 51 6.52 -16.39 11.00
C LYS A 51 6.91 -14.95 11.29
N ALA A 52 7.49 -14.67 12.47
CA ALA A 52 7.97 -13.35 12.86
C ALA A 52 9.13 -12.81 11.99
N ARG A 53 9.83 -13.68 11.25
CA ARG A 53 10.90 -13.30 10.32
C ARG A 53 10.50 -13.39 8.85
N GLY A 54 9.23 -13.66 8.56
CA GLY A 54 8.70 -13.74 7.19
C GLY A 54 9.04 -15.03 6.44
N ALA A 55 9.44 -16.10 7.14
CA ALA A 55 9.68 -17.41 6.53
C ALA A 55 8.37 -18.21 6.45
N PHE A 56 7.87 -18.44 5.23
CA PHE A 56 6.69 -19.25 4.95
C PHE A 56 7.10 -20.55 4.25
N PHE A 57 6.50 -21.66 4.69
CA PHE A 57 6.70 -22.94 4.02
C PHE A 57 6.08 -22.90 2.62
N THR A 58 6.89 -23.17 1.59
CA THR A 58 6.44 -23.13 0.19
C THR A 58 5.88 -24.49 -0.22
N PRO A 59 4.62 -24.55 -0.72
CA PRO A 59 4.02 -25.80 -1.17
C PRO A 59 4.88 -26.52 -2.24
N PRO A 60 4.99 -27.86 -2.18
CA PRO A 60 5.80 -28.64 -3.13
C PRO A 60 5.43 -28.40 -4.61
N GLN A 61 4.15 -28.15 -4.89
CA GLN A 61 3.65 -27.86 -6.23
C GLN A 61 4.28 -26.58 -6.80
N ILE A 62 4.45 -25.54 -5.96
CA ILE A 62 5.08 -24.28 -6.35
C ILE A 62 6.58 -24.47 -6.53
N THR A 63 7.26 -25.16 -5.60
CA THR A 63 8.70 -25.37 -5.71
C THR A 63 9.07 -26.19 -6.94
N ARG A 64 8.28 -27.23 -7.25
CA ARG A 64 8.46 -28.05 -8.45
C ARG A 64 8.22 -27.25 -9.72
N TYR A 65 7.09 -26.55 -9.82
CA TYR A 65 6.78 -25.71 -10.99
C TYR A 65 7.89 -24.70 -11.31
N LEU A 66 8.41 -24.01 -10.29
CA LEU A 66 9.50 -23.05 -10.47
C LEU A 66 10.83 -23.71 -10.83
N ALA A 67 11.15 -24.86 -10.24
CA ALA A 67 12.35 -25.63 -10.59
C ALA A 67 12.29 -26.14 -12.03
N ASP A 68 11.15 -26.68 -12.46
CA ASP A 68 10.94 -27.22 -13.81
C ASP A 68 11.09 -26.15 -14.89
N TRP A 69 10.58 -24.94 -14.64
CA TRP A 69 10.71 -23.81 -15.56
C TRP A 69 12.15 -23.25 -15.61
N ALA A 70 12.80 -23.11 -14.45
CA ALA A 70 14.12 -22.47 -14.35
C ALA A 70 15.29 -23.39 -14.76
N ILE A 71 15.17 -24.70 -14.53
CA ILE A 71 16.24 -25.67 -14.77
C ILE A 71 15.91 -26.46 -16.03
N ARG A 72 16.72 -26.23 -17.07
CA ARG A 72 16.51 -26.71 -18.44
C ARG A 72 17.59 -27.70 -18.87
N SER A 73 18.70 -27.80 -18.14
CA SER A 73 19.80 -28.73 -18.41
C SER A 73 20.35 -29.31 -17.11
N SER A 74 20.86 -30.55 -17.16
CA SER A 74 21.61 -31.17 -16.06
C SER A 74 22.91 -30.43 -15.70
N ALA A 75 23.40 -29.56 -16.60
CA ALA A 75 24.56 -28.71 -16.37
C ALA A 75 24.22 -27.32 -15.78
N ASP A 76 22.95 -27.04 -15.47
CA ASP A 76 22.57 -25.76 -14.89
C ASP A 76 23.16 -25.57 -13.48
N ALA A 77 23.76 -24.39 -13.26
CA ALA A 77 24.28 -23.97 -11.97
C ALA A 77 23.18 -23.23 -11.20
N VAL A 78 22.77 -23.78 -10.06
CA VAL A 78 21.59 -23.34 -9.30
C VAL A 78 21.98 -22.68 -7.98
N LEU A 79 21.34 -21.53 -7.70
CA LEU A 79 21.41 -20.83 -6.41
C LEU A 79 20.02 -20.66 -5.78
N GLU A 80 19.88 -21.05 -4.50
CA GLU A 80 18.77 -20.64 -3.62
C GLU A 80 19.26 -19.60 -2.58
N PRO A 81 18.99 -18.29 -2.76
CA PRO A 81 19.57 -17.23 -1.93
C PRO A 81 18.98 -17.11 -0.52
N SER A 82 17.89 -17.83 -0.22
CA SER A 82 17.23 -17.86 1.10
C SER A 82 16.71 -19.27 1.39
N ALA A 83 17.63 -20.20 1.62
CA ALA A 83 17.39 -21.62 1.51
C ALA A 83 16.38 -22.18 2.53
N GLY A 84 16.25 -21.60 3.72
CA GLY A 84 15.37 -22.10 4.77
C GLY A 84 15.58 -23.60 5.01
N ASP A 85 14.50 -24.37 4.94
CA ASP A 85 14.53 -25.83 5.05
C ASP A 85 14.73 -26.54 3.69
N ALA A 86 15.29 -25.87 2.67
CA ALA A 86 15.65 -26.38 1.35
C ALA A 86 14.48 -26.90 0.49
N ALA A 87 13.28 -26.31 0.59
CA ALA A 87 12.16 -26.75 -0.24
C ALA A 87 12.46 -26.61 -1.74
N PHE A 88 13.08 -25.49 -2.15
CA PHE A 88 13.49 -25.27 -3.54
C PHE A 88 14.73 -26.05 -3.94
N LEU A 89 15.76 -26.10 -3.08
CA LEU A 89 16.95 -26.93 -3.37
C LEU A 89 16.62 -28.42 -3.53
N VAL A 90 15.64 -28.95 -2.79
CA VAL A 90 15.16 -30.34 -2.98
C VAL A 90 14.50 -30.50 -4.35
N ALA A 91 13.55 -29.62 -4.71
CA ALA A 91 12.91 -29.66 -6.03
C ALA A 91 13.92 -29.48 -7.18
N ALA A 92 14.92 -28.61 -7.02
CA ALA A 92 15.99 -28.42 -7.99
C ALA A 92 16.90 -29.66 -8.12
N THR A 93 17.16 -30.35 -7.01
CA THR A 93 17.90 -31.62 -7.01
C THR A 93 17.16 -32.67 -7.83
N GLU A 94 15.87 -32.84 -7.57
CA GLU A 94 15.00 -33.78 -8.29
C GLU A 94 14.99 -33.45 -9.78
N ARG A 95 14.80 -32.17 -10.15
CA ARG A 95 14.79 -31.72 -11.55
C ARG A 95 16.11 -31.95 -12.28
N LEU A 96 17.25 -31.63 -11.65
CA LEU A 96 18.57 -31.88 -12.25
C LEU A 96 18.80 -33.38 -12.49
N ARG A 97 18.33 -34.24 -11.57
CA ARG A 97 18.41 -35.69 -11.71
C ARG A 97 17.52 -36.22 -12.82
N GLU A 98 16.28 -35.71 -12.95
CA GLU A 98 15.39 -36.01 -14.07
C GLU A 98 16.04 -35.66 -15.42
N LEU A 99 16.85 -34.60 -15.46
CA LEU A 99 17.61 -34.18 -16.65
C LEU A 99 18.94 -34.93 -16.84
N GLY A 100 19.25 -35.90 -15.98
CA GLY A 100 20.42 -36.80 -16.11
C GLY A 100 21.63 -36.48 -15.22
N ALA A 101 21.53 -35.57 -14.25
CA ALA A 101 22.62 -35.35 -13.29
C ALA A 101 22.62 -36.45 -12.19
N GLU A 102 23.71 -37.20 -12.05
CA GLU A 102 23.77 -38.30 -11.06
C GLU A 102 23.80 -37.82 -9.61
N ALA A 103 24.58 -36.77 -9.31
CA ALA A 103 24.74 -36.21 -7.97
C ALA A 103 24.91 -34.68 -8.06
N PRO A 104 23.83 -33.94 -8.40
CA PRO A 104 23.91 -32.51 -8.66
C PRO A 104 24.41 -31.75 -7.42
N ALA A 105 25.25 -30.74 -7.66
CA ALA A 105 25.74 -29.86 -6.62
C ALA A 105 25.06 -28.49 -6.73
N LEU A 106 24.42 -28.04 -5.65
CA LEU A 106 23.63 -26.80 -5.63
C LEU A 106 24.16 -25.87 -4.54
N ASP A 107 24.06 -24.57 -4.78
CA ASP A 107 24.46 -23.54 -3.82
C ASP A 107 23.23 -22.93 -3.14
N GLY A 108 23.39 -22.59 -1.85
CA GLY A 108 22.34 -21.88 -1.14
C GLY A 108 22.90 -20.97 -0.06
N VAL A 109 22.09 -20.01 0.37
CA VAL A 109 22.42 -19.08 1.46
C VAL A 109 21.32 -19.14 2.50
N GLU A 110 21.69 -19.29 3.77
CA GLU A 110 20.74 -19.34 4.88
C GLU A 110 21.32 -18.63 6.09
N ILE A 111 20.58 -17.69 6.69
CA ILE A 111 21.09 -16.90 7.80
C ILE A 111 21.19 -17.71 9.10
N HIS A 112 20.40 -18.78 9.26
CA HIS A 112 20.35 -19.61 10.46
C HIS A 112 21.13 -20.92 10.31
N PRO A 113 22.14 -21.18 11.18
CA PRO A 113 22.93 -22.41 11.14
C PRO A 113 22.10 -23.71 11.19
N ALA A 114 21.02 -23.73 12.00
CA ALA A 114 20.16 -24.90 12.16
C ALA A 114 19.40 -25.24 10.87
N SER A 115 18.77 -24.24 10.25
CA SER A 115 18.09 -24.38 8.96
C SER A 115 19.08 -24.78 7.86
N ALA A 116 20.28 -24.18 7.84
CA ALA A 116 21.35 -24.57 6.91
C ALA A 116 21.78 -26.04 7.07
N ALA A 117 21.83 -26.56 8.29
CA ALA A 117 22.11 -27.98 8.54
C ALA A 117 20.96 -28.88 8.06
N THR A 118 19.71 -28.48 8.29
CA THR A 118 18.52 -29.18 7.77
C THR A 118 18.50 -29.19 6.25
N ALA A 119 18.79 -28.06 5.62
CA ALA A 119 18.89 -27.92 4.17
C ALA A 119 19.88 -28.93 3.56
N ARG A 120 21.10 -29.01 4.11
CA ARG A 120 22.11 -29.98 3.65
C ARG A 120 21.65 -31.43 3.75
N ARG A 121 20.99 -31.80 4.86
CA ARG A 121 20.46 -33.17 5.04
C ARG A 121 19.36 -33.50 4.02
N ARG A 122 18.41 -32.59 3.81
CA ARG A 122 17.29 -32.82 2.88
C ARG A 122 17.75 -32.94 1.43
N VAL A 123 18.71 -32.11 1.01
CA VAL A 123 19.30 -32.22 -0.34
C VAL A 123 20.07 -33.53 -0.50
N ALA A 124 20.81 -33.97 0.52
CA ALA A 124 21.49 -35.27 0.50
C ALA A 124 20.50 -36.44 0.38
N GLN A 125 19.37 -36.38 1.10
CA GLN A 125 18.30 -37.37 1.01
C GLN A 125 17.64 -37.41 -0.38
N ALA A 126 17.56 -36.26 -1.07
CA ALA A 126 17.11 -36.18 -2.46
C ALA A 126 18.15 -36.64 -3.49
N GLY A 127 19.35 -37.04 -3.05
CA GLY A 127 20.42 -37.53 -3.93
C GLY A 127 21.30 -36.44 -4.53
N GLY A 128 21.36 -35.26 -3.91
CA GLY A 128 22.23 -34.14 -4.30
C GLY A 128 23.29 -33.77 -3.27
N LYS A 129 24.06 -32.73 -3.55
CA LYS A 129 25.06 -32.14 -2.65
C LYS A 129 24.79 -30.64 -2.49
N ALA A 130 24.49 -30.19 -1.28
CA ALA A 130 24.24 -28.77 -1.01
C ALA A 130 25.46 -28.06 -0.41
N ARG A 131 25.92 -27.01 -1.07
CA ARG A 131 26.89 -26.04 -0.53
C ARG A 131 26.12 -24.85 0.04
N ILE A 132 25.71 -24.96 1.31
CA ILE A 132 25.01 -23.87 1.99
C ILE A 132 26.02 -22.95 2.69
N ARG A 133 25.98 -21.65 2.38
CA ARG A 133 26.70 -20.61 3.12
C ARG A 133 25.80 -20.04 4.21
N THR A 134 26.27 -20.10 5.47
CA THR A 134 25.53 -19.52 6.59
C THR A 134 25.88 -18.04 6.76
N ALA A 135 25.04 -17.15 6.22
CA ALA A 135 25.28 -15.71 6.19
C ALA A 135 23.99 -14.92 5.91
N ASP A 136 24.01 -13.61 6.18
CA ASP A 136 23.04 -12.68 5.58
C ASP A 136 23.35 -12.58 4.07
N PHE A 137 22.34 -12.81 3.23
CA PHE A 137 22.51 -12.80 1.78
C PHE A 137 23.00 -11.43 1.27
N PHE A 138 22.57 -10.32 1.90
CA PHE A 138 23.00 -8.98 1.50
C PHE A 138 24.47 -8.66 1.82
N ASP A 139 25.15 -9.52 2.59
CA ASP A 139 26.59 -9.41 2.86
C ASP A 139 27.44 -10.20 1.85
N ILE A 140 26.80 -10.94 0.94
CA ILE A 140 27.49 -11.69 -0.11
C ILE A 140 27.65 -10.80 -1.33
N THR A 141 28.88 -10.65 -1.80
CA THR A 141 29.14 -9.91 -3.04
C THR A 141 28.68 -10.77 -4.23
N PRO A 142 27.87 -10.23 -5.16
CA PRO A 142 27.43 -10.99 -6.33
C PRO A 142 28.58 -11.38 -7.23
N GLU A 143 28.67 -12.67 -7.54
CA GLU A 143 29.55 -13.22 -8.56
C GLU A 143 28.67 -13.84 -9.66
N PRO A 144 28.63 -13.24 -10.87
CA PRO A 144 27.78 -13.72 -11.97
C PRO A 144 28.24 -15.08 -12.49
N GLY A 145 27.68 -16.17 -11.96
CA GLY A 145 28.05 -17.54 -12.31
C GLY A 145 26.89 -18.50 -12.48
N TYR A 146 25.71 -18.15 -11.96
CA TYR A 146 24.56 -19.04 -11.92
C TYR A 146 23.72 -18.96 -13.19
N THR A 147 23.21 -20.10 -13.63
CA THR A 147 22.28 -20.17 -14.77
C THR A 147 20.83 -20.05 -14.33
N ALA A 148 20.54 -20.46 -13.09
CA ALA A 148 19.22 -20.37 -12.48
C ALA A 148 19.31 -19.90 -11.01
N VAL A 149 18.46 -18.93 -10.66
CA VAL A 149 18.23 -18.50 -9.28
C VAL A 149 16.76 -18.73 -8.97
N LEU A 150 16.48 -19.48 -7.89
CA LEU A 150 15.11 -19.76 -7.47
C LEU A 150 14.94 -19.63 -5.95
N GLY A 151 13.72 -19.31 -5.49
CA GLY A 151 13.45 -19.21 -4.06
C GLY A 151 12.21 -18.41 -3.67
N ASN A 152 12.04 -18.26 -2.36
CA ASN A 152 11.02 -17.41 -1.75
C ASN A 152 11.69 -16.38 -0.82
N PRO A 153 11.94 -15.16 -1.29
CA PRO A 153 12.56 -14.10 -0.48
C PRO A 153 11.78 -13.79 0.80
N PRO A 154 12.43 -13.29 1.86
CA PRO A 154 11.72 -12.91 3.10
C PRO A 154 10.87 -11.64 2.93
N TYR A 155 9.66 -11.61 3.51
CA TYR A 155 8.69 -10.50 3.40
C TYR A 155 8.63 -9.61 4.66
N ILE A 156 9.76 -8.99 5.03
CA ILE A 156 9.85 -8.18 6.25
C ILE A 156 9.42 -6.74 5.96
N ARG A 157 8.36 -6.27 6.66
CA ARG A 157 7.82 -4.91 6.49
C ARG A 157 8.81 -3.85 6.96
N TYR A 158 8.77 -2.67 6.33
CA TYR A 158 9.71 -1.56 6.61
C TYR A 158 9.74 -1.08 8.07
N GLN A 159 8.66 -1.30 8.83
CA GLN A 159 8.55 -0.90 10.22
C GLN A 159 9.45 -1.74 11.14
N GLU A 160 9.61 -3.01 10.80
CA GLU A 160 10.43 -4.02 11.47
C GLU A 160 11.85 -4.08 10.87
N PHE A 161 11.98 -3.71 9.59
CA PHE A 161 13.25 -3.64 8.89
C PHE A 161 14.03 -2.34 9.19
N ARG A 162 14.80 -2.34 10.29
CA ARG A 162 15.59 -1.19 10.77
C ARG A 162 17.08 -1.49 10.84
N GLY A 163 17.89 -0.43 10.96
CA GLY A 163 19.32 -0.56 11.25
C GLY A 163 20.18 -1.02 10.06
N LYS A 164 21.21 -1.82 10.35
CA LYS A 164 22.27 -2.22 9.40
C LYS A 164 21.74 -3.00 8.19
N GLN A 165 20.85 -3.97 8.42
CA GLN A 165 20.25 -4.82 7.38
C GLN A 165 19.55 -3.99 6.29
N ARG A 166 18.87 -2.91 6.69
CA ARG A 166 18.22 -1.99 5.74
C ARG A 166 19.18 -1.14 4.94
N ALA A 167 20.29 -0.72 5.55
CA ALA A 167 21.33 -0.01 4.82
C ALA A 167 22.02 -0.94 3.81
N GLN A 168 22.30 -2.19 4.20
CA GLN A 168 22.89 -3.22 3.35
C GLN A 168 21.99 -3.55 2.15
N SER A 169 20.70 -3.82 2.36
CA SER A 169 19.79 -4.17 1.26
C SER A 169 19.61 -3.03 0.25
N ARG A 170 19.55 -1.77 0.72
CA ARG A 170 19.51 -0.59 -0.16
C ARG A 170 20.80 -0.44 -0.95
N ARG A 171 21.96 -0.71 -0.34
CA ARG A 171 23.26 -0.68 -1.02
C ARG A 171 23.36 -1.78 -2.07
N ALA A 172 22.86 -2.98 -1.77
CA ALA A 172 22.81 -4.10 -2.70
C ALA A 172 21.94 -3.78 -3.92
N ALA A 173 20.75 -3.20 -3.73
CA ALA A 173 19.89 -2.75 -4.82
C ALA A 173 20.53 -1.61 -5.64
N LEU A 174 21.18 -0.66 -4.97
CA LEU A 174 21.87 0.45 -5.63
C LEU A 174 23.03 -0.02 -6.51
N HIS A 175 23.72 -1.09 -6.13
CA HIS A 175 24.76 -1.71 -6.95
C HIS A 175 24.21 -2.23 -8.29
N ALA A 176 22.91 -2.57 -8.36
CA ALA A 176 22.23 -2.93 -9.60
C ALA A 176 21.65 -1.73 -10.36
N GLY A 177 21.84 -0.49 -9.87
CA GLY A 177 21.22 0.73 -10.40
C GLY A 177 19.81 1.02 -9.88
N VAL A 178 19.32 0.28 -8.88
CA VAL A 178 17.94 0.38 -8.39
C VAL A 178 17.88 1.18 -7.08
N THR A 179 17.24 2.34 -7.12
CA THR A 179 17.05 3.17 -5.91
C THR A 179 15.75 2.79 -5.20
N LEU A 180 15.87 2.15 -4.03
CA LEU A 180 14.72 1.78 -3.21
C LEU A 180 14.43 2.80 -2.10
N SER A 181 13.14 3.08 -1.92
CA SER A 181 12.64 3.97 -0.88
C SER A 181 12.80 3.38 0.52
N ALA A 182 12.72 4.25 1.53
CA ALA A 182 12.68 3.90 2.94
C ALA A 182 11.54 2.94 3.34
N LEU A 183 10.49 2.86 2.53
CA LEU A 183 9.28 2.09 2.78
C LEU A 183 9.29 0.71 2.11
N ALA A 184 10.35 0.38 1.37
CA ALA A 184 10.46 -0.88 0.66
C ALA A 184 10.58 -2.06 1.64
N SER A 185 9.81 -3.13 1.38
CA SER A 185 9.94 -4.42 2.03
C SER A 185 11.22 -5.13 1.56
N SER A 186 11.75 -6.05 2.37
CA SER A 186 13.02 -6.74 2.11
C SER A 186 13.05 -7.50 0.77
N TRP A 187 11.92 -8.08 0.34
CA TRP A 187 11.83 -8.82 -0.92
C TRP A 187 12.28 -7.98 -2.13
N ALA A 188 12.03 -6.67 -2.13
CA ALA A 188 12.34 -5.81 -3.27
C ALA A 188 13.86 -5.71 -3.53
N ALA A 189 14.63 -5.46 -2.48
CA ALA A 189 16.09 -5.45 -2.56
C ALA A 189 16.63 -6.85 -2.84
N PHE A 190 16.00 -7.86 -2.24
CA PHE A 190 16.41 -9.24 -2.37
C PHE A 190 16.29 -9.74 -3.81
N THR A 191 15.16 -9.48 -4.48
CA THR A 191 14.94 -9.81 -5.91
C THR A 191 16.01 -9.19 -6.80
N VAL A 192 16.29 -7.90 -6.61
CA VAL A 192 17.30 -7.18 -7.40
C VAL A 192 18.71 -7.74 -7.16
N HIS A 193 19.05 -8.01 -5.89
CA HIS A 193 20.34 -8.55 -5.53
C HIS A 193 20.54 -9.98 -6.04
N ALA A 194 19.50 -10.82 -5.96
CA ALA A 194 19.51 -12.20 -6.44
C ALA A 194 19.78 -12.26 -7.97
N ALA A 195 19.21 -11.35 -8.74
CA ALA A 195 19.45 -11.26 -10.18
C ALA A 195 20.92 -10.99 -10.53
N LEU A 196 21.69 -10.31 -9.66
CA LEU A 196 23.11 -10.02 -9.93
C LEU A 196 24.03 -11.25 -9.87
N PHE A 197 23.57 -12.37 -9.33
CA PHE A 197 24.31 -13.64 -9.32
C PHE A 197 24.16 -14.42 -10.63
N LEU A 198 23.22 -14.02 -11.50
CA LEU A 198 23.00 -14.66 -12.78
C LEU A 198 24.08 -14.26 -13.79
N ARG A 199 24.55 -15.25 -14.54
CA ARG A 199 25.31 -15.00 -15.77
C ARG A 199 24.39 -14.40 -16.86
N PRO A 200 24.95 -13.79 -17.92
CA PRO A 200 24.17 -13.41 -19.09
C PRO A 200 23.37 -14.60 -19.67
N GLY A 201 22.10 -14.38 -19.96
CA GLY A 201 21.15 -15.43 -20.37
C GLY A 201 20.57 -16.27 -19.22
N GLY A 202 20.90 -15.95 -17.97
CA GLY A 202 20.41 -16.66 -16.79
C GLY A 202 18.91 -16.41 -16.50
N ARG A 203 18.34 -17.28 -15.66
CA ARG A 203 16.91 -17.33 -15.33
C ARG A 203 16.64 -17.12 -13.84
N MET A 204 15.57 -16.42 -13.52
CA MET A 204 15.14 -16.18 -12.14
C MET A 204 13.69 -16.61 -11.94
N ALA A 205 13.45 -17.43 -10.92
CA ALA A 205 12.13 -17.97 -10.60
C ALA A 205 11.81 -17.77 -9.11
N LEU A 206 10.99 -16.77 -8.76
CA LEU A 206 10.77 -16.36 -7.37
C LEU A 206 9.29 -16.36 -6.97
N VAL A 207 9.03 -16.68 -5.70
CA VAL A 207 7.73 -16.39 -5.06
C VAL A 207 7.80 -15.00 -4.46
N LEU A 208 7.03 -14.05 -4.99
CA LEU A 208 7.01 -12.66 -4.54
C LEU A 208 5.63 -12.27 -3.99
N PRO A 209 5.54 -11.28 -3.11
CA PRO A 209 4.23 -10.78 -2.70
C PRO A 209 3.55 -10.05 -3.86
N ALA A 210 2.22 -10.14 -3.93
CA ALA A 210 1.40 -9.40 -4.90
C ALA A 210 1.55 -7.87 -4.79
N GLU A 211 2.23 -7.38 -3.74
CA GLU A 211 2.71 -6.01 -3.63
C GLU A 211 3.47 -5.56 -4.89
N LEU A 212 4.23 -6.45 -5.55
CA LEU A 212 4.91 -6.18 -6.83
C LEU A 212 3.99 -5.49 -7.85
N LEU A 213 2.72 -5.91 -7.90
CA LEU A 213 1.75 -5.44 -8.89
C LEU A 213 1.30 -3.99 -8.65
N SER A 214 1.31 -3.51 -7.40
CA SER A 214 0.53 -2.31 -7.05
C SER A 214 1.20 -1.32 -6.09
N VAL A 215 2.24 -1.69 -5.35
CA VAL A 215 2.88 -0.76 -4.41
C VAL A 215 3.87 0.16 -5.10
N ASN A 216 3.90 1.42 -4.69
CA ASN A 216 4.70 2.44 -5.37
C ASN A 216 6.21 2.22 -5.22
N TYR A 217 6.68 1.66 -4.10
CA TYR A 217 8.12 1.41 -3.94
C TYR A 217 8.63 0.32 -4.89
N ALA A 218 7.75 -0.54 -5.41
CA ALA A 218 8.11 -1.60 -6.36
C ALA A 218 8.32 -1.08 -7.77
N ALA A 219 8.01 0.19 -8.08
CA ALA A 219 8.19 0.78 -9.40
C ALA A 219 9.62 0.58 -9.96
N ALA A 220 10.64 0.79 -9.12
CA ALA A 220 12.03 0.60 -9.52
C ALA A 220 12.40 -0.88 -9.73
N VAL A 221 11.76 -1.81 -9.02
CA VAL A 221 11.95 -3.26 -9.22
C VAL A 221 11.29 -3.72 -10.51
N ARG A 222 10.05 -3.26 -10.78
CA ARG A 222 9.33 -3.56 -12.02
C ARG A 222 10.09 -3.08 -13.25
N LYS A 223 10.58 -1.84 -13.22
CA LYS A 223 11.44 -1.30 -14.27
C LYS A 223 12.71 -2.13 -14.44
N PHE A 224 13.38 -2.47 -13.34
CA PHE A 224 14.58 -3.32 -13.37
C PHE A 224 14.33 -4.68 -14.05
N LEU A 225 13.20 -5.34 -13.76
CA LEU A 225 12.86 -6.63 -14.37
C LEU A 225 12.72 -6.51 -15.89
N PHE A 226 11.98 -5.51 -16.37
CA PHE A 226 11.82 -5.26 -17.81
C PHE A 226 13.13 -4.84 -18.47
N ASP A 227 13.92 -3.97 -17.84
CA ASP A 227 15.19 -3.50 -18.42
C ASP A 227 16.23 -4.63 -18.56
N ARG A 228 16.22 -5.60 -17.64
CA ARG A 228 17.32 -6.57 -17.49
C ARG A 228 17.02 -7.96 -18.02
N PHE A 229 15.76 -8.34 -18.22
CA PHE A 229 15.41 -9.66 -18.71
C PHE A 229 14.81 -9.58 -20.12
N ALA A 230 15.06 -10.59 -20.94
CA ALA A 230 14.47 -10.71 -22.27
C ALA A 230 12.97 -11.04 -22.20
N SER A 231 12.56 -11.80 -21.19
CA SER A 231 11.17 -12.16 -20.92
C SER A 231 10.87 -12.03 -19.42
N VAL A 232 9.67 -11.54 -19.10
CA VAL A 232 9.10 -11.51 -17.76
C VAL A 232 7.73 -12.16 -17.80
N GLU A 233 7.48 -13.13 -16.95
CA GLU A 233 6.19 -13.80 -16.82
C GLU A 233 5.75 -13.81 -15.36
N LEU A 234 4.44 -13.74 -15.16
CA LEU A 234 3.83 -13.72 -13.84
C LEU A 234 2.75 -14.78 -13.76
N VAL A 235 2.85 -15.66 -12.76
CA VAL A 235 1.77 -16.61 -12.43
C VAL A 235 0.99 -16.09 -11.24
N MET A 236 -0.29 -15.89 -11.46
CA MET A 236 -1.22 -15.41 -10.44
C MET A 236 -2.19 -16.51 -10.03
N PHE A 237 -2.64 -16.43 -8.79
CA PHE A 237 -3.63 -17.35 -8.23
C PHE A 237 -4.97 -16.65 -7.97
N ASP A 238 -6.07 -17.33 -8.25
CA ASP A 238 -7.40 -16.87 -7.85
C ASP A 238 -7.74 -17.24 -6.39
N GLU A 239 -7.10 -18.29 -5.86
CA GLU A 239 -7.20 -18.76 -4.48
C GLU A 239 -5.87 -18.58 -3.72
N GLN A 240 -5.95 -18.52 -2.38
CA GLN A 240 -4.76 -18.39 -1.55
C GLN A 240 -3.96 -19.70 -1.56
N VAL A 241 -2.67 -19.61 -1.90
CA VAL A 241 -1.79 -20.79 -1.99
C VAL A 241 -0.96 -21.06 -0.72
N PHE A 242 -0.88 -20.10 0.20
CA PHE A 242 -0.19 -20.24 1.49
C PHE A 242 -1.18 -20.17 2.65
N PRO A 243 -1.46 -21.28 3.35
CA PRO A 243 -2.34 -21.28 4.52
C PRO A 243 -1.80 -20.33 5.62
N GLY A 244 -2.64 -19.38 6.07
CA GLY A 244 -2.30 -18.47 7.18
C GLY A 244 -1.34 -17.33 6.83
N ALA A 245 -1.02 -17.11 5.54
CA ALA A 245 -0.30 -15.92 5.09
C ALA A 245 -1.24 -14.70 5.06
N GLU A 246 -0.72 -13.52 5.41
CA GLU A 246 -1.47 -12.26 5.32
C GLU A 246 -1.40 -11.62 3.93
N ALA A 247 -0.51 -12.10 3.06
CA ALA A 247 -0.23 -11.52 1.75
C ALA A 247 -0.50 -12.53 0.64
N ASP A 248 -1.15 -12.06 -0.43
CA ASP A 248 -1.21 -12.78 -1.70
C ASP A 248 0.19 -12.83 -2.32
N VAL A 249 0.44 -13.86 -3.11
CA VAL A 249 1.70 -14.08 -3.83
C VAL A 249 1.50 -14.07 -5.33
N VAL A 250 2.59 -13.78 -6.04
CA VAL A 250 2.75 -13.94 -7.48
C VAL A 250 4.03 -14.73 -7.71
N LEU A 251 4.02 -15.65 -8.68
CA LEU A 251 5.25 -16.27 -9.13
C LEU A 251 5.87 -15.42 -10.23
N LEU A 252 7.12 -15.03 -10.06
CA LEU A 252 7.90 -14.34 -11.08
C LEU A 252 8.75 -15.37 -11.82
N LEU A 253 8.65 -15.37 -13.16
CA LEU A 253 9.51 -16.12 -14.06
C LEU A 253 10.22 -15.10 -14.98
N ALA A 254 11.53 -14.91 -14.83
CA ALA A 254 12.28 -13.93 -15.62
C ALA A 254 13.44 -14.61 -16.35
N ASP A 255 13.47 -14.52 -17.69
CA ASP A 255 14.41 -15.24 -18.54
C ASP A 255 15.31 -14.28 -19.33
N GLY A 256 16.52 -14.73 -19.66
CA GLY A 256 17.47 -13.96 -20.44
C GLY A 256 18.03 -12.76 -19.70
N PHE A 257 18.58 -12.94 -18.49
CA PHE A 257 19.23 -11.86 -17.76
C PHE A 257 20.35 -11.21 -18.59
N GLY A 258 20.36 -9.88 -18.68
CA GLY A 258 21.26 -9.10 -19.54
C GLY A 258 20.86 -9.04 -21.02
N ALA A 259 19.76 -9.67 -21.43
CA ALA A 259 19.24 -9.65 -22.81
C ALA A 259 17.92 -8.85 -22.94
N GLY A 260 17.59 -8.03 -21.94
CA GLY A 260 16.52 -7.04 -22.04
C GLY A 260 16.88 -5.82 -22.92
N PRO A 261 15.96 -4.85 -23.08
CA PRO A 261 14.68 -4.76 -22.37
C PRO A 261 13.58 -5.67 -22.97
N SER A 262 12.72 -6.23 -22.13
CA SER A 262 11.47 -6.85 -22.59
C SER A 262 10.42 -5.77 -22.90
N GLY A 263 9.68 -5.92 -24.00
CA GLY A 263 8.58 -5.00 -24.36
C GLY A 263 7.20 -5.45 -23.83
N HIS A 264 7.11 -6.66 -23.29
CA HIS A 264 5.88 -7.27 -22.80
C HIS A 264 6.19 -8.24 -21.66
N ALA A 265 5.15 -8.61 -20.92
CA ALA A 265 5.17 -9.72 -19.99
C ALA A 265 4.02 -10.69 -20.28
N VAL A 266 4.19 -11.95 -19.88
CA VAL A 266 3.16 -13.00 -20.01
C VAL A 266 2.49 -13.20 -18.66
N ILE A 267 1.17 -13.04 -18.61
CA ILE A 267 0.38 -13.29 -17.41
C ILE A 267 -0.27 -14.66 -17.52
N HIS A 268 0.04 -15.52 -16.56
CA HIS A 268 -0.57 -16.84 -16.39
C HIS A 268 -1.58 -16.78 -15.24
N ARG A 269 -2.74 -17.40 -15.45
CA ARG A 269 -3.73 -17.58 -14.37
C ARG A 269 -3.82 -19.04 -13.98
N ALA A 270 -3.56 -19.28 -12.70
CA ALA A 270 -3.81 -20.53 -12.02
C ALA A 270 -4.97 -20.32 -11.02
N ARG A 271 -5.78 -21.35 -10.80
CA ARG A 271 -6.80 -21.29 -9.75
C ARG A 271 -6.13 -21.34 -8.38
N ASN A 272 -5.25 -22.32 -8.19
CA ASN A 272 -4.51 -22.60 -6.95
C ASN A 272 -3.20 -23.34 -7.27
N ALA A 273 -2.45 -23.76 -6.25
CA ALA A 273 -1.17 -24.44 -6.43
C ALA A 273 -1.29 -25.79 -7.16
N GLU A 274 -2.43 -26.50 -7.05
CA GLU A 274 -2.66 -27.79 -7.71
C GLU A 274 -2.79 -27.64 -9.23
N SER A 275 -3.36 -26.51 -9.67
CA SER A 275 -3.53 -26.19 -11.10
C SER A 275 -2.24 -25.86 -11.85
N LEU A 276 -1.09 -25.78 -11.18
CA LEU A 276 0.22 -25.54 -11.82
C LEU A 276 0.72 -26.72 -12.67
N THR A 277 0.04 -27.86 -12.62
CA THR A 277 0.37 -29.07 -13.38
C THR A 277 -0.28 -29.14 -14.76
N SER A 278 -1.23 -28.24 -15.05
CA SER A 278 -1.92 -28.12 -16.34
C SER A 278 -1.42 -26.93 -17.14
N GLU A 279 -1.67 -26.92 -18.45
CA GLU A 279 -1.48 -25.72 -19.27
C GLU A 279 -2.27 -24.56 -18.70
N LEU A 280 -1.56 -23.49 -18.32
CA LEU A 280 -2.16 -22.29 -17.78
C LEU A 280 -2.63 -21.39 -18.91
N VAL A 281 -3.77 -20.73 -18.72
CA VAL A 281 -4.22 -19.70 -19.65
C VAL A 281 -3.22 -18.56 -19.60
N GLN A 282 -2.63 -18.26 -20.76
CA GLN A 282 -1.62 -17.22 -20.91
C GLN A 282 -2.21 -16.02 -21.62
N ARG A 283 -1.69 -14.84 -21.29
CA ARG A 283 -1.98 -13.63 -22.04
C ARG A 283 -0.77 -12.72 -22.08
N HIS A 284 -0.50 -12.17 -23.26
CA HIS A 284 0.49 -11.11 -23.40
C HIS A 284 -0.08 -9.80 -22.88
N TRP A 285 0.73 -9.09 -22.11
CA TRP A 285 0.41 -7.80 -21.54
C TRP A 285 1.64 -6.90 -21.62
N SER A 286 1.45 -5.69 -22.16
CA SER A 286 2.50 -4.69 -22.26
C SER A 286 2.13 -3.48 -21.39
N PRO A 287 2.95 -3.11 -20.40
CA PRO A 287 2.79 -1.84 -19.71
C PRO A 287 3.17 -0.68 -20.63
N VAL A 288 2.50 0.46 -20.49
CA VAL A 288 2.91 1.72 -21.14
C VAL A 288 4.25 2.19 -20.55
N ASP A 289 4.36 2.20 -19.23
CA ASP A 289 5.62 2.37 -18.50
C ASP A 289 5.86 1.12 -17.63
N PRO A 290 6.97 0.37 -17.82
CA PRO A 290 7.31 -0.76 -16.96
C PRO A 290 7.32 -0.44 -15.46
N SER A 291 7.56 0.82 -15.08
CA SER A 291 7.57 1.29 -13.69
C SER A 291 6.17 1.41 -13.09
N ASP A 292 5.12 1.48 -13.90
CA ASP A 292 3.73 1.64 -13.47
C ASP A 292 3.16 0.41 -12.76
N LYS A 293 1.99 0.61 -12.12
CA LYS A 293 1.26 -0.49 -11.49
C LYS A 293 0.82 -1.51 -12.55
N TRP A 294 1.18 -2.77 -12.35
CA TRP A 294 0.85 -3.89 -13.24
C TRP A 294 -0.59 -4.43 -13.01
N VAL A 295 -1.48 -3.60 -12.44
CA VAL A 295 -2.89 -3.96 -12.18
C VAL A 295 -3.67 -4.15 -13.48
N SER A 296 -3.27 -3.46 -14.56
CA SER A 296 -3.84 -3.67 -15.91
C SER A 296 -3.60 -5.09 -16.44
N GLY A 297 -2.54 -5.76 -15.99
CA GLY A 297 -2.29 -7.18 -16.32
C GLY A 297 -3.33 -8.13 -15.73
N LEU A 298 -4.12 -7.69 -14.74
CA LEU A 298 -5.15 -8.51 -14.08
C LEU A 298 -6.51 -8.48 -14.79
N ILE A 299 -6.70 -7.59 -15.76
CA ILE A 299 -7.97 -7.33 -16.46
C ILE A 299 -7.79 -7.43 -17.98
N GLY A 300 -8.86 -7.76 -18.71
CA GLY A 300 -8.84 -7.95 -20.18
C GLY A 300 -8.28 -6.77 -20.96
N SER A 301 -7.67 -7.02 -22.14
CA SER A 301 -6.99 -5.97 -22.93
C SER A 301 -8.00 -4.93 -23.41
N ARG A 302 -9.16 -5.41 -23.85
CA ARG A 302 -10.27 -4.56 -24.30
C ARG A 302 -10.59 -3.42 -23.33
N ALA A 303 -10.74 -3.72 -22.03
CA ALA A 303 -11.01 -2.66 -21.04
C ALA A 303 -9.86 -1.65 -20.92
N VAL A 304 -8.60 -2.11 -21.02
CA VAL A 304 -7.42 -1.22 -20.99
C VAL A 304 -7.35 -0.36 -22.25
N ASP A 305 -7.60 -0.96 -23.41
CA ASP A 305 -7.58 -0.30 -24.72
C ASP A 305 -8.68 0.78 -24.80
N GLU A 306 -9.87 0.53 -24.25
CA GLU A 306 -10.95 1.52 -24.13
C GLU A 306 -10.53 2.71 -23.25
N LEU A 307 -9.90 2.45 -22.10
CA LEU A 307 -9.40 3.52 -21.22
C LEU A 307 -8.34 4.38 -21.91
N GLN A 308 -7.41 3.75 -22.63
CA GLN A 308 -6.37 4.45 -23.40
C GLN A 308 -6.98 5.27 -24.53
N THR A 309 -7.89 4.68 -25.31
CA THR A 309 -8.58 5.37 -26.41
C THR A 309 -9.34 6.60 -25.92
N LEU A 310 -10.05 6.49 -24.79
CA LEU A 310 -10.76 7.61 -24.18
C LEU A 310 -9.82 8.71 -23.65
N HIS A 311 -8.65 8.32 -23.12
CA HIS A 311 -7.65 9.27 -22.63
C HIS A 311 -6.93 9.98 -23.79
N ASP A 312 -6.40 9.23 -24.75
CA ASP A 312 -5.68 9.73 -25.91
C ASP A 312 -6.58 10.56 -26.83
N GLY A 313 -7.87 10.19 -26.90
CA GLY A 313 -8.92 10.96 -27.58
C GLY A 313 -9.40 12.21 -26.81
N GLY A 314 -8.82 12.53 -25.65
CA GLY A 314 -9.14 13.73 -24.88
C GLY A 314 -10.51 13.73 -24.20
N ARG A 315 -11.21 12.59 -24.15
CA ARG A 315 -12.50 12.46 -23.45
C ARG A 315 -12.32 12.32 -21.95
N PHE A 316 -11.21 11.73 -21.52
CA PHE A 316 -10.82 11.61 -20.12
C PHE A 316 -9.46 12.26 -19.88
N SER A 317 -9.37 13.04 -18.81
CA SER A 317 -8.12 13.66 -18.35
C SER A 317 -7.78 13.16 -16.96
N THR A 318 -6.54 13.39 -16.53
CA THR A 318 -6.18 13.16 -15.13
C THR A 318 -6.89 14.17 -14.21
N LEU A 319 -7.07 13.84 -12.93
CA LEU A 319 -7.64 14.78 -11.96
C LEU A 319 -6.74 16.01 -11.76
N GLU A 320 -5.41 15.84 -11.87
CA GLU A 320 -4.44 16.95 -11.81
C GLU A 320 -4.66 18.01 -12.91
N HIS A 321 -5.26 17.62 -14.03
CA HIS A 321 -5.67 18.55 -15.08
C HIS A 321 -6.74 19.52 -14.56
N TRP A 322 -7.68 19.04 -13.74
CA TRP A 322 -8.70 19.87 -13.10
C TRP A 322 -8.16 20.73 -11.96
N GLY A 323 -7.18 20.23 -11.20
CA GLY A 323 -6.64 20.93 -10.05
C GLY A 323 -5.75 20.08 -9.13
N ASP A 324 -5.13 20.72 -8.15
CA ASP A 324 -4.17 20.08 -7.26
C ASP A 324 -4.85 19.25 -6.17
N THR A 325 -4.38 18.02 -5.94
CA THR A 325 -4.85 17.19 -4.82
C THR A 325 -3.90 17.29 -3.62
N THR A 326 -4.43 17.57 -2.43
CA THR A 326 -3.61 17.62 -1.20
C THR A 326 -4.22 16.84 -0.04
N LEU A 327 -3.35 16.48 0.92
CA LEU A 327 -3.80 16.00 2.23
C LEU A 327 -4.50 17.13 3.00
N GLY A 328 -5.53 16.77 3.76
CA GLY A 328 -6.13 17.66 4.76
C GLY A 328 -5.25 17.87 5.99
N MET A 329 -5.75 18.67 6.93
CA MET A 329 -5.01 19.06 8.13
C MET A 329 -4.76 17.86 9.05
N VAL A 330 -3.57 17.81 9.67
CA VAL A 330 -3.20 16.77 10.64
C VAL A 330 -3.22 17.35 12.05
N THR A 331 -4.21 16.94 12.85
CA THR A 331 -4.38 17.46 14.21
C THR A 331 -3.40 16.83 15.20
N GLY A 332 -3.14 15.53 15.06
CA GLY A 332 -2.41 14.71 16.03
C GLY A 332 -3.29 14.01 17.07
N ASN A 333 -4.52 14.52 17.27
CA ASN A 333 -5.53 13.94 18.15
C ASN A 333 -6.92 14.47 17.79
N ASN A 334 -7.64 13.77 16.90
CA ASN A 334 -8.95 14.25 16.42
C ASN A 334 -9.98 14.38 17.55
N GLY A 335 -9.89 13.55 18.61
CA GLY A 335 -10.83 13.61 19.74
C GLY A 335 -10.71 14.90 20.56
N PHE A 336 -9.54 15.51 20.60
CA PHE A 336 -9.35 16.83 21.22
C PHE A 336 -9.70 17.97 20.27
N PHE A 337 -9.31 17.88 18.99
CA PHE A 337 -9.44 19.02 18.09
C PHE A 337 -10.79 19.12 17.37
N ALA A 338 -11.49 18.01 17.12
CA ALA A 338 -12.76 18.00 16.40
C ALA A 338 -13.94 17.86 17.37
N LEU A 339 -14.77 18.90 17.47
CA LEU A 339 -15.83 19.04 18.47
C LEU A 339 -17.22 19.03 17.85
N SER A 340 -18.16 18.36 18.51
CA SER A 340 -19.59 18.44 18.20
C SER A 340 -20.19 19.73 18.75
N PRO A 341 -21.36 20.19 18.25
CA PRO A 341 -22.04 21.37 18.78
C PRO A 341 -22.35 21.25 20.28
N ALA A 342 -22.75 20.05 20.73
CA ALA A 342 -23.00 19.77 22.14
C ALA A 342 -21.74 19.96 22.99
N ARG A 343 -20.58 19.43 22.54
CA ARG A 343 -19.30 19.58 23.24
C ARG A 343 -18.81 21.03 23.26
N VAL A 344 -19.02 21.77 22.18
CA VAL A 344 -18.73 23.22 22.11
C VAL A 344 -19.52 23.98 23.18
N SER A 345 -20.82 23.69 23.29
CA SER A 345 -21.72 24.30 24.27
C SER A 345 -21.29 23.97 25.71
N GLU A 346 -21.03 22.70 26.00
CA GLU A 346 -20.56 22.23 27.31
C GLU A 346 -19.27 22.92 27.76
N LEU A 347 -18.33 23.12 26.83
CA LEU A 347 -17.05 23.78 27.11
C LEU A 347 -17.16 25.31 27.21
N GLY A 348 -18.28 25.90 26.77
CA GLY A 348 -18.48 27.34 26.69
C GLY A 348 -17.56 28.04 25.67
N LEU A 349 -17.18 27.33 24.60
CA LEU A 349 -16.32 27.86 23.53
C LEU A 349 -17.10 28.82 22.64
N ARG A 350 -16.44 29.87 22.17
CA ARG A 350 -17.04 30.89 21.30
C ARG A 350 -16.74 30.60 19.83
N SER A 351 -17.47 31.24 18.92
CA SER A 351 -17.21 31.13 17.48
C SER A 351 -15.77 31.51 17.10
N ALA A 352 -15.16 32.49 17.77
CA ALA A 352 -13.75 32.87 17.56
C ALA A 352 -12.73 31.80 17.99
N ASP A 353 -13.17 30.79 18.75
CA ASP A 353 -12.34 29.64 19.16
C ASP A 353 -12.39 28.50 18.13
N LEU A 354 -13.24 28.62 17.09
CA LEU A 354 -13.68 27.51 16.25
C LEU A 354 -13.59 27.83 14.76
N LEU A 355 -13.34 26.80 13.96
CA LEU A 355 -13.54 26.81 12.52
C LEU A 355 -14.55 25.75 12.10
N THR A 356 -15.28 26.00 11.01
CA THR A 356 -16.18 25.02 10.40
C THR A 356 -15.37 23.84 9.85
N LEU A 357 -15.78 22.62 10.19
CA LEU A 357 -15.04 21.40 9.88
C LEU A 357 -15.97 20.34 9.28
N SER A 358 -15.56 19.73 8.18
CA SER A 358 -16.11 18.45 7.72
C SER A 358 -15.72 17.36 8.74
N PRO A 359 -16.68 16.60 9.30
CA PRO A 359 -16.40 15.62 10.34
C PRO A 359 -15.22 14.68 10.02
N PRO A 360 -14.42 14.28 11.03
CA PRO A 360 -13.38 13.29 10.83
C PRO A 360 -13.94 11.99 10.21
N GLY A 361 -13.19 11.43 9.27
CA GLY A 361 -13.66 10.34 8.42
C GLY A 361 -14.33 10.83 7.14
N SER A 362 -14.85 9.90 6.35
CA SER A 362 -15.40 10.18 5.01
C SER A 362 -16.81 9.61 4.81
N GLY A 363 -17.42 9.01 5.84
CA GLY A 363 -18.70 8.29 5.70
C GLY A 363 -19.88 9.16 5.26
N HIS A 364 -19.87 10.45 5.62
CA HIS A 364 -20.89 11.43 5.20
C HIS A 364 -20.70 11.93 3.76
N LEU A 365 -19.53 11.68 3.14
CA LEU A 365 -19.19 12.11 1.79
C LEU A 365 -19.60 11.03 0.77
N ARG A 366 -20.91 10.70 0.74
CA ARG A 366 -21.48 9.71 -0.19
C ARG A 366 -22.50 10.30 -1.18
N GLY A 367 -22.87 11.56 -1.01
CA GLY A 367 -23.64 12.35 -1.98
C GLY A 367 -22.74 13.18 -2.90
N LEU A 368 -23.35 14.07 -3.70
CA LEU A 368 -22.64 14.93 -4.66
C LEU A 368 -22.10 16.24 -4.05
N THR A 369 -22.64 16.66 -2.91
CA THR A 369 -22.34 17.97 -2.30
C THR A 369 -22.40 17.85 -0.78
N LEU A 370 -21.52 18.59 -0.09
CA LEU A 370 -21.60 18.94 1.32
C LEU A 370 -22.01 20.41 1.42
N SER A 371 -23.29 20.65 1.68
CA SER A 371 -23.87 21.98 1.86
C SER A 371 -23.85 22.40 3.34
N PRO A 372 -23.99 23.71 3.65
CA PRO A 372 -24.16 24.19 5.01
C PRO A 372 -25.29 23.48 5.77
N GLY A 373 -26.43 23.24 5.10
CA GLY A 373 -27.58 22.54 5.70
C GLY A 373 -27.29 21.07 6.05
N GLN A 374 -26.58 20.35 5.17
CA GLN A 374 -26.12 18.98 5.48
C GLN A 374 -25.13 18.97 6.63
N LEU A 375 -24.23 19.95 6.69
CA LEU A 375 -23.27 20.06 7.80
C LEU A 375 -23.97 20.36 9.13
N ALA A 376 -24.99 21.22 9.13
CA ALA A 376 -25.82 21.48 10.30
C ALA A 376 -26.56 20.22 10.78
N SER A 377 -27.13 19.43 9.86
CA SER A 377 -27.77 18.14 10.18
C SER A 377 -26.77 17.16 10.81
N LEU A 378 -25.56 17.05 10.26
CA LEU A 378 -24.51 16.21 10.85
C LEU A 378 -24.16 16.66 12.28
N GLY A 379 -24.12 17.98 12.52
CA GLY A 379 -23.92 18.53 13.84
C GLY A 379 -25.04 18.19 14.82
N ALA A 380 -26.31 18.26 14.37
CA ALA A 380 -27.47 17.83 15.16
C ALA A 380 -27.43 16.32 15.48
N ASP A 381 -26.90 15.51 14.57
CA ASP A 381 -26.64 14.07 14.76
C ASP A 381 -25.38 13.78 15.63
N GLY A 382 -24.83 14.82 16.28
CA GLY A 382 -23.72 14.70 17.21
C GLY A 382 -22.34 14.57 16.57
N LYS A 383 -22.20 14.76 15.25
CA LYS A 383 -20.90 14.72 14.57
C LYS A 383 -20.06 15.95 14.91
N SER A 384 -18.73 15.77 14.90
CA SER A 384 -17.78 16.84 15.14
C SER A 384 -17.64 17.76 13.94
N VAL A 385 -18.46 18.81 13.87
CA VAL A 385 -18.49 19.80 12.76
C VAL A 385 -17.70 21.08 13.05
N HIS A 386 -17.01 21.14 14.19
CA HIS A 386 -16.14 22.26 14.55
C HIS A 386 -14.70 21.79 14.79
N LEU A 387 -13.73 22.60 14.38
CA LEU A 387 -12.33 22.45 14.74
C LEU A 387 -12.00 23.47 15.83
N PHE A 388 -11.49 23.02 16.97
CA PHE A 388 -10.88 23.91 17.96
C PHE A 388 -9.62 24.54 17.37
N ARG A 389 -9.73 25.81 17.01
CA ARG A 389 -8.64 26.59 16.41
C ARG A 389 -8.80 28.07 16.79
N PRO A 390 -8.48 28.44 18.03
CA PRO A 390 -8.65 29.81 18.48
C PRO A 390 -7.74 30.78 17.72
N THR A 391 -8.24 31.98 17.50
CA THR A 391 -7.51 33.11 16.90
C THR A 391 -7.23 34.18 17.95
N GLY A 392 -6.00 34.70 17.97
CA GLY A 392 -5.61 35.74 18.93
C GLY A 392 -5.45 35.22 20.36
N ARG A 393 -5.78 36.07 21.34
CA ARG A 393 -5.68 35.74 22.77
C ARG A 393 -6.77 34.74 23.16
N LEU A 394 -6.39 33.65 23.83
CA LEU A 394 -7.33 32.63 24.30
C LEU A 394 -8.41 33.23 25.21
N SER A 395 -9.66 32.83 24.97
CA SER A 395 -10.75 33.07 25.92
C SER A 395 -10.51 32.26 27.20
N ALA A 396 -11.16 32.63 28.32
CA ALA A 396 -11.05 31.86 29.56
C ALA A 396 -11.50 30.39 29.38
N ALA A 397 -12.53 30.16 28.54
CA ALA A 397 -12.98 28.82 28.19
C ALA A 397 -11.94 28.05 27.36
N ALA A 398 -11.37 28.69 26.33
CA ALA A 398 -10.33 28.10 25.50
C ALA A 398 -9.05 27.80 26.31
N GLN A 399 -8.67 28.68 27.24
CA GLN A 399 -7.53 28.50 28.14
C GLN A 399 -7.73 27.25 29.01
N ARG A 400 -8.89 27.12 29.68
CA ARG A 400 -9.22 25.91 30.46
C ARG A 400 -9.18 24.66 29.59
N TYR A 401 -9.65 24.74 28.35
CA TYR A 401 -9.67 23.60 27.44
C TYR A 401 -8.25 23.18 27.01
N VAL A 402 -7.36 24.14 26.76
CA VAL A 402 -5.93 23.90 26.50
C VAL A 402 -5.26 23.26 27.72
N GLU A 403 -5.52 23.77 28.93
CA GLU A 403 -4.97 23.20 30.17
C GLU A 403 -5.46 21.75 30.40
N ALA A 404 -6.73 21.47 30.14
CA ALA A 404 -7.27 20.12 30.19
C ALA A 404 -6.59 19.18 29.18
N GLY A 405 -6.33 19.66 27.95
CA GLY A 405 -5.56 18.90 26.96
C GLY A 405 -4.11 18.65 27.38
N HIS A 406 -3.49 19.59 28.09
CA HIS A 406 -2.17 19.40 28.66
C HIS A 406 -2.19 18.31 29.74
N ALA A 407 -3.12 18.39 30.70
CA ALA A 407 -3.31 17.40 31.76
C ALA A 407 -3.60 16.00 31.21
N ALA A 408 -4.35 15.89 30.12
CA ALA A 408 -4.65 14.64 29.43
C ALA A 408 -3.52 14.13 28.50
N GLY A 409 -2.36 14.80 28.48
CA GLY A 409 -1.21 14.37 27.68
C GLY A 409 -1.35 14.59 26.16
N VAL A 410 -2.34 15.36 25.69
CA VAL A 410 -2.57 15.62 24.25
C VAL A 410 -1.35 16.29 23.60
N HIS A 411 -0.67 17.17 24.35
CA HIS A 411 0.55 17.85 23.93
C HIS A 411 1.73 16.91 23.63
N LEU A 412 1.72 15.68 24.17
CA LEU A 412 2.77 14.68 23.97
C LEU A 412 2.63 13.93 22.64
N ALA A 413 1.45 13.98 22.01
CA ALA A 413 1.23 13.37 20.69
C ALA A 413 2.21 13.98 19.67
N TYR A 414 2.76 13.15 18.79
CA TYR A 414 3.88 13.53 17.90
C TYR A 414 3.66 14.87 17.18
N LYS A 415 2.48 15.08 16.58
CA LYS A 415 2.17 16.31 15.83
C LYS A 415 1.92 17.53 16.73
N CYS A 416 1.50 17.34 17.97
CA CYS A 416 1.36 18.40 18.96
C CYS A 416 2.74 18.83 19.49
N ARG A 417 3.63 17.87 19.77
CA ARG A 417 4.97 18.11 20.32
C ARG A 417 5.87 18.92 19.39
N VAL A 418 5.74 18.74 18.08
CA VAL A 418 6.57 19.42 17.07
C VAL A 418 6.00 20.76 16.61
N ARG A 419 5.01 21.29 17.33
CA ARG A 419 4.26 22.50 16.96
C ARG A 419 4.28 23.49 18.11
N THR A 420 4.44 24.77 17.79
CA THR A 420 4.45 25.85 18.77
C THR A 420 3.45 26.94 18.37
N PRO A 421 2.44 27.25 19.20
CA PRO A 421 2.00 26.48 20.37
C PRO A 421 1.33 25.14 19.96
N TRP A 422 1.41 24.12 20.83
CA TRP A 422 1.03 22.73 20.52
C TRP A 422 -0.42 22.53 20.06
N TYR A 423 -1.32 23.42 20.48
CA TYR A 423 -2.76 23.37 20.19
C TYR A 423 -3.16 24.08 18.89
N LEU A 424 -2.25 24.79 18.20
CA LEU A 424 -2.59 25.52 16.97
C LEU A 424 -2.34 24.71 15.70
N VAL A 425 -3.33 23.92 15.29
CA VAL A 425 -3.28 23.12 14.06
C VAL A 425 -2.94 24.00 12.84
N PRO A 426 -1.89 23.68 12.05
CA PRO A 426 -1.62 24.34 10.78
C PRO A 426 -2.80 24.17 9.82
N LEU A 427 -3.21 25.29 9.23
CA LEU A 427 -4.38 25.33 8.37
C LEU A 427 -4.04 25.00 6.93
N VAL A 428 -4.98 24.34 6.27
CA VAL A 428 -5.11 24.29 4.83
C VAL A 428 -6.43 24.99 4.48
N ALA A 429 -6.46 25.73 3.37
CA ALA A 429 -7.67 26.38 2.90
C ALA A 429 -8.81 25.35 2.71
N PRO A 430 -10.09 25.74 2.86
CA PRO A 430 -11.20 24.90 2.45
C PRO A 430 -11.07 24.54 0.97
N ALA A 431 -11.07 23.25 0.65
CA ALA A 431 -10.97 22.77 -0.72
C ALA A 431 -12.28 22.98 -1.49
N ASP A 432 -12.20 23.06 -2.81
CA ASP A 432 -13.37 23.15 -3.69
C ASP A 432 -14.18 21.85 -3.67
N LEU A 433 -13.46 20.73 -3.79
CA LEU A 433 -14.01 19.40 -3.69
C LEU A 433 -13.30 18.61 -2.58
N LEU A 434 -14.05 17.76 -1.91
CA LEU A 434 -13.55 16.78 -0.94
C LEU A 434 -13.48 15.42 -1.61
N LEU A 435 -12.32 14.77 -1.55
CA LEU A 435 -12.05 13.45 -2.10
C LEU A 435 -11.90 12.42 -0.97
N THR A 436 -12.67 11.33 -1.05
CA THR A 436 -12.61 10.25 -0.06
C THR A 436 -11.41 9.34 -0.30
N CYS A 437 -10.53 9.21 0.70
CA CYS A 437 -9.26 8.51 0.53
C CYS A 437 -9.31 7.00 0.84
N MET A 438 -10.27 6.53 1.65
CA MET A 438 -10.45 5.12 2.04
C MET A 438 -11.87 4.69 1.70
N ASN A 439 -12.04 3.74 0.79
CA ASN A 439 -13.33 3.42 0.18
C ASN A 439 -13.59 1.91 0.17
N ALA A 440 -14.77 1.50 0.63
CA ALA A 440 -15.22 0.11 0.50
C ALA A 440 -15.70 -0.18 -0.92
N ASP A 441 -16.31 0.81 -1.58
CA ASP A 441 -16.82 0.76 -2.93
C ASP A 441 -15.84 1.42 -3.91
N THR A 442 -15.75 2.75 -3.94
CA THR A 442 -14.91 3.54 -4.87
C THR A 442 -14.79 4.99 -4.38
N PRO A 443 -13.73 5.74 -4.73
CA PRO A 443 -13.59 7.14 -4.33
C PRO A 443 -14.78 8.02 -4.73
N ARG A 444 -15.01 9.07 -3.94
CA ARG A 444 -16.04 10.08 -4.17
C ARG A 444 -15.41 11.46 -4.18
N LEU A 445 -15.75 12.23 -5.20
CA LEU A 445 -15.60 13.68 -5.21
C LEU A 445 -16.91 14.29 -4.72
N VAL A 446 -16.83 15.29 -3.84
CA VAL A 446 -18.00 15.96 -3.25
C VAL A 446 -17.76 17.46 -3.24
N THR A 447 -18.67 18.26 -3.82
CA THR A 447 -18.53 19.73 -3.79
C THR A 447 -18.64 20.24 -2.35
N ASN A 448 -17.65 21.02 -1.90
CA ASN A 448 -17.64 21.62 -0.57
C ASN A 448 -18.36 22.98 -0.55
N ARG A 449 -19.67 22.99 -0.79
CA ARG A 449 -20.47 24.22 -0.70
C ARG A 449 -20.53 24.80 0.72
N ALA A 450 -20.25 24.00 1.74
CA ALA A 450 -20.16 24.44 3.11
C ALA A 450 -18.93 25.32 3.40
N GLY A 451 -17.93 25.35 2.51
CA GLY A 451 -16.65 26.01 2.78
C GLY A 451 -15.96 25.43 4.03
N ALA A 452 -16.21 24.15 4.33
CA ALA A 452 -15.72 23.52 5.54
C ALA A 452 -14.25 23.14 5.39
N HIS A 453 -13.45 23.35 6.43
CA HIS A 453 -12.11 22.76 6.47
C HIS A 453 -12.20 21.24 6.60
N HIS A 454 -11.10 20.53 6.30
CA HIS A 454 -11.06 19.07 6.33
C HIS A 454 -9.76 18.55 6.94
N LEU A 455 -9.84 17.38 7.57
CA LEU A 455 -8.70 16.68 8.15
C LEU A 455 -8.12 15.68 7.15
N ASN A 456 -6.93 15.15 7.45
CA ASN A 456 -6.22 14.17 6.62
C ASN A 456 -6.94 12.81 6.44
N SER A 457 -8.12 12.62 7.03
CA SER A 457 -9.05 11.52 6.72
C SER A 457 -9.78 11.71 5.37
N VAL A 458 -9.61 12.87 4.75
CA VAL A 458 -10.17 13.28 3.46
C VAL A 458 -9.08 14.05 2.72
N HIS A 459 -9.10 14.03 1.40
CA HIS A 459 -8.21 14.83 0.55
C HIS A 459 -8.97 16.04 0.01
N GLY A 460 -8.26 17.14 -0.20
CA GLY A 460 -8.79 18.33 -0.85
C GLY A 460 -8.38 18.37 -2.32
N VAL A 461 -9.30 18.79 -3.19
CA VAL A 461 -9.00 19.12 -4.58
C VAL A 461 -9.25 20.61 -4.77
N TYR A 462 -8.24 21.34 -5.24
CA TYR A 462 -8.27 22.79 -5.49
C TYR A 462 -8.29 23.02 -6.99
N LEU A 463 -9.44 23.40 -7.51
CA LEU A 463 -9.66 23.49 -8.95
C LEU A 463 -8.90 24.70 -9.52
N ARG A 464 -8.33 24.53 -10.72
CA ARG A 464 -7.79 25.64 -11.49
C ARG A 464 -8.89 26.65 -11.77
N SER A 465 -8.55 27.94 -11.81
CA SER A 465 -9.54 29.02 -11.90
C SER A 465 -10.45 28.93 -13.11
N GLU A 466 -9.92 28.47 -14.24
CA GLU A 466 -10.62 28.26 -15.51
C GLU A 466 -11.69 27.17 -15.42
N PHE A 467 -11.51 26.17 -14.54
CA PHE A 467 -12.41 25.04 -14.38
C PHE A 467 -13.26 25.11 -13.11
N ALA A 468 -13.00 26.06 -12.22
CA ALA A 468 -13.59 26.11 -10.88
C ALA A 468 -15.14 26.06 -10.88
N THR A 469 -15.79 26.80 -11.79
CA THR A 469 -17.25 26.80 -11.89
C THR A 469 -17.80 25.47 -12.39
N LEU A 470 -17.27 24.97 -13.50
CA LEU A 470 -17.70 23.71 -14.12
C LEU A 470 -17.44 22.51 -13.20
N GLY A 471 -16.24 22.46 -12.60
CA GLY A 471 -15.81 21.39 -11.71
C GLY A 471 -16.63 21.35 -10.42
N ARG A 472 -16.91 22.49 -9.78
CA ARG A 472 -17.78 22.53 -8.59
C ARG A 472 -19.23 22.12 -8.91
N ASP A 473 -19.70 22.38 -10.12
CA ASP A 473 -21.06 22.02 -10.55
C ASP A 473 -21.16 20.52 -10.89
N LEU A 474 -20.32 20.03 -11.79
CA LEU A 474 -20.55 18.78 -12.51
C LEU A 474 -19.50 17.69 -12.27
N LEU A 475 -18.26 17.99 -11.89
CA LEU A 475 -17.22 16.95 -11.76
C LEU A 475 -17.58 15.85 -10.73
N PRO A 476 -18.10 16.16 -9.52
CA PRO A 476 -18.60 15.14 -8.58
C PRO A 476 -19.67 14.19 -9.15
N LEU A 477 -20.49 14.68 -10.08
CA LEU A 477 -21.51 13.90 -10.75
C LEU A 477 -20.92 13.08 -11.89
N ALA A 478 -20.18 13.74 -12.79
CA ALA A 478 -19.60 13.11 -13.97
C ALA A 478 -18.57 12.03 -13.61
N ALA A 479 -17.84 12.16 -12.50
CA ALA A 479 -16.88 11.16 -12.03
C ALA A 479 -17.53 9.85 -11.53
N LEU A 480 -18.86 9.78 -11.40
CA LEU A 480 -19.59 8.56 -11.08
C LEU A 480 -19.88 7.77 -12.37
N ASN A 481 -18.86 7.38 -13.12
CA ASN A 481 -18.99 6.64 -14.37
C ASN A 481 -18.12 5.37 -14.37
N SER A 482 -18.43 4.40 -15.22
CA SER A 482 -17.77 3.08 -15.21
C SER A 482 -16.26 3.15 -15.45
N VAL A 483 -15.82 4.04 -16.34
CA VAL A 483 -14.41 4.24 -16.71
C VAL A 483 -13.61 4.80 -15.53
N THR A 484 -14.13 5.84 -14.88
CA THR A 484 -13.54 6.47 -13.69
C THR A 484 -13.45 5.48 -12.54
N LEU A 485 -14.49 4.67 -12.34
CA LEU A 485 -14.53 3.64 -11.31
C LEU A 485 -13.52 2.51 -11.56
N LEU A 486 -13.37 2.05 -12.80
CA LEU A 486 -12.35 1.07 -13.16
C LEU A 486 -10.95 1.64 -12.92
N HIS A 487 -10.69 2.85 -13.41
CA HIS A 487 -9.38 3.46 -13.28
C HIS A 487 -8.99 3.70 -11.82
N ALA A 488 -9.97 3.99 -10.94
CA ALA A 488 -9.73 4.07 -9.50
C ALA A 488 -9.16 2.77 -8.90
N GLU A 489 -9.64 1.59 -9.33
CA GLU A 489 -9.11 0.30 -8.91
C GLU A 489 -7.68 0.06 -9.44
N MET A 490 -7.36 0.62 -10.62
CA MET A 490 -6.04 0.49 -11.25
C MET A 490 -4.99 1.39 -10.58
N VAL A 491 -5.32 2.64 -10.27
CA VAL A 491 -4.38 3.59 -9.64
C VAL A 491 -4.39 3.53 -8.12
N GLY A 492 -5.45 3.02 -7.50
CA GLY A 492 -5.55 2.92 -6.05
C GLY A 492 -4.68 1.81 -5.46
N ARG A 493 -4.77 1.65 -4.14
CA ARG A 493 -4.14 0.56 -3.38
C ARG A 493 -5.22 -0.25 -2.68
N ALA A 494 -5.23 -1.55 -2.94
CA ALA A 494 -6.05 -2.47 -2.17
C ALA A 494 -5.37 -2.78 -0.82
N TYR A 495 -6.10 -2.53 0.27
CA TYR A 495 -5.72 -2.92 1.63
C TYR A 495 -6.58 -4.09 2.12
N GLY A 496 -6.11 -4.77 3.17
CA GLY A 496 -6.90 -5.76 3.91
C GLY A 496 -8.24 -5.16 4.38
N GLY A 497 -9.26 -6.01 4.54
CA GLY A 497 -10.63 -5.52 4.77
C GLY A 497 -11.32 -5.01 3.50
N GLY A 498 -10.72 -5.26 2.33
CA GLY A 498 -11.28 -4.90 1.03
C GLY A 498 -11.41 -3.40 0.84
N VAL A 499 -10.50 -2.60 1.41
CA VAL A 499 -10.53 -1.15 1.27
C VAL A 499 -9.69 -0.73 0.06
N LEU A 500 -10.25 0.09 -0.82
CA LEU A 500 -9.51 0.80 -1.85
C LEU A 500 -9.08 2.16 -1.31
N LYS A 501 -7.77 2.35 -1.20
CA LYS A 501 -7.18 3.62 -0.79
C LYS A 501 -6.65 4.37 -2.00
N ILE A 502 -6.88 5.68 -2.05
CA ILE A 502 -6.26 6.57 -3.02
C ILE A 502 -5.52 7.69 -2.26
N GLU A 503 -4.20 7.74 -2.41
CA GLU A 503 -3.36 8.84 -1.89
C GLU A 503 -3.30 9.98 -2.91
N PRO A 504 -2.87 11.20 -2.54
CA PRO A 504 -2.87 12.35 -3.46
C PRO A 504 -2.20 12.09 -4.81
N ARG A 505 -0.99 11.51 -4.82
CA ARG A 505 -0.28 11.18 -6.07
C ARG A 505 -1.01 10.16 -6.97
N GLU A 506 -1.87 9.34 -6.38
CA GLU A 506 -2.69 8.38 -7.13
C GLU A 506 -3.96 9.04 -7.64
N ALA A 507 -4.52 9.95 -6.84
CA ALA A 507 -5.62 10.82 -7.24
C ALA A 507 -5.20 11.74 -8.39
N ASP A 508 -3.99 12.30 -8.37
CA ASP A 508 -3.46 13.16 -9.44
C ASP A 508 -3.50 12.46 -10.80
N ARG A 509 -3.23 11.14 -10.83
CA ARG A 509 -3.27 10.30 -12.04
C ARG A 509 -4.67 9.76 -12.35
N TRP A 510 -5.64 9.88 -11.45
CA TRP A 510 -6.94 9.26 -11.60
C TRP A 510 -7.71 9.89 -12.77
N LEU A 511 -7.99 9.09 -13.79
CA LEU A 511 -8.81 9.50 -14.93
C LEU A 511 -10.25 9.80 -14.51
N VAL A 512 -10.70 10.99 -14.92
CA VAL A 512 -12.05 11.52 -14.80
C VAL A 512 -12.46 12.12 -16.15
N PRO A 513 -13.75 12.34 -16.43
CA PRO A 513 -14.18 13.05 -17.65
C PRO A 513 -13.45 14.39 -17.79
N SER A 514 -12.99 14.70 -18.99
CA SER A 514 -12.27 15.95 -19.27
C SER A 514 -13.19 17.17 -19.13
N PRO A 515 -12.65 18.37 -18.88
CA PRO A 515 -13.44 19.61 -18.88
C PRO A 515 -14.28 19.76 -20.16
N GLU A 516 -13.72 19.39 -21.30
CA GLU A 516 -14.36 19.46 -22.61
C GLU A 516 -15.57 18.52 -22.70
N LEU A 517 -15.40 17.25 -22.29
CA LEU A 517 -16.51 16.28 -22.26
C LEU A 517 -17.62 16.72 -21.30
N ILE A 518 -17.26 17.20 -20.10
CA ILE A 518 -18.26 17.67 -19.13
C ILE A 518 -19.00 18.90 -19.65
N ALA A 519 -18.31 19.84 -20.32
CA ALA A 519 -18.93 21.01 -20.91
C ALA A 519 -19.89 20.63 -22.05
N GLU A 520 -19.49 19.69 -22.92
CA GLU A 520 -20.32 19.17 -24.01
C GLU A 520 -21.59 18.49 -23.50
N ARG A 521 -21.48 17.70 -22.43
CA ARG A 521 -22.59 16.92 -21.84
C ARG A 521 -23.27 17.59 -20.65
N ALA A 522 -23.10 18.91 -20.50
CA ALA A 522 -23.49 19.60 -19.28
C ALA A 522 -24.99 19.52 -19.01
N ASP A 523 -25.82 19.59 -20.05
CA ASP A 523 -27.28 19.61 -19.90
C ASP A 523 -27.83 18.22 -19.58
N GLU A 524 -27.33 17.17 -20.21
CA GLU A 524 -27.65 15.77 -19.92
C GLU A 524 -27.23 15.40 -18.50
N LEU A 525 -26.02 15.79 -18.07
CA LEU A 525 -25.56 15.60 -16.70
C LEU A 525 -26.45 16.34 -15.69
N ARG A 526 -26.84 17.60 -15.97
CA ARG A 526 -27.77 18.34 -15.10
C ARG A 526 -29.14 17.68 -15.03
N ALA A 527 -29.63 17.12 -16.13
CA ALA A 527 -30.92 16.43 -16.17
C ALA A 527 -30.95 15.21 -15.25
N VAL A 528 -29.87 14.42 -15.19
CA VAL A 528 -29.81 13.22 -14.34
C VAL A 528 -29.43 13.47 -12.88
N ARG A 529 -28.96 14.69 -12.53
CA ARG A 529 -28.46 15.03 -11.18
C ARG A 529 -29.42 14.62 -10.05
N ARG A 530 -30.72 14.92 -10.19
CA ARG A 530 -31.73 14.62 -9.15
C ARG A 530 -31.92 13.11 -8.99
N THR A 531 -31.97 12.38 -10.10
CA THR A 531 -32.07 10.92 -10.11
C THR A 531 -30.85 10.28 -9.45
N VAL A 532 -29.65 10.71 -9.84
CA VAL A 532 -28.39 10.23 -9.25
C VAL A 532 -28.34 10.51 -7.75
N ALA A 533 -28.68 11.71 -7.30
CA ALA A 533 -28.71 12.03 -5.87
C ALA A 533 -29.69 11.13 -5.10
N ALA A 534 -30.85 10.82 -5.66
CA ALA A 534 -31.83 9.92 -5.05
C ALA A 534 -31.34 8.47 -4.98
N LEU A 535 -30.65 7.97 -6.03
CA LEU A 535 -30.06 6.64 -6.06
C LEU A 535 -28.94 6.49 -5.03
N LEU A 536 -28.04 7.48 -4.92
CA LEU A 536 -27.00 7.51 -3.90
C LEU A 536 -27.59 7.51 -2.49
N GLY A 537 -28.67 8.28 -2.25
CA GLY A 537 -29.38 8.28 -0.96
C GLY A 537 -29.97 6.93 -0.56
N LYS A 538 -30.24 6.05 -1.54
CA LYS A 538 -30.72 4.67 -1.33
C LYS A 538 -29.58 3.63 -1.32
N GLY A 539 -28.32 4.06 -1.43
CA GLY A 539 -27.17 3.16 -1.53
C GLY A 539 -27.04 2.44 -2.89
N ARG A 540 -27.78 2.87 -3.91
CA ARG A 540 -27.80 2.29 -5.25
C ARG A 540 -26.72 2.90 -6.14
N LEU A 541 -25.45 2.66 -5.79
CA LEU A 541 -24.30 3.25 -6.48
C LEU A 541 -24.23 2.85 -7.96
N LEU A 542 -24.40 1.57 -8.28
CA LEU A 542 -24.21 1.11 -9.67
C LEU A 542 -25.27 1.68 -10.59
N ASP A 543 -26.52 1.73 -10.14
CA ASP A 543 -27.59 2.38 -10.91
C ASP A 543 -27.34 3.89 -11.10
N ALA A 544 -26.71 4.54 -10.11
CA ALA A 544 -26.30 5.93 -10.25
C ALA A 544 -25.17 6.10 -11.27
N VAL A 545 -24.28 5.10 -11.38
CA VAL A 545 -23.21 5.06 -12.36
C VAL A 545 -23.77 4.84 -13.76
N ASP A 546 -24.69 3.90 -13.93
CA ASP A 546 -25.35 3.64 -15.22
C ASP A 546 -26.06 4.91 -15.75
N ALA A 547 -26.77 5.63 -14.88
CA ALA A 547 -27.42 6.88 -15.25
C ALA A 547 -26.45 8.00 -15.69
N VAL A 548 -25.21 7.99 -15.18
CA VAL A 548 -24.18 8.96 -15.58
C VAL A 548 -23.45 8.49 -16.84
N ASP A 549 -23.22 7.18 -16.99
CA ASP A 549 -22.68 6.59 -18.23
C ASP A 549 -23.60 6.95 -19.42
N ASP A 550 -24.92 6.82 -19.26
CA ASP A 550 -25.92 7.23 -20.25
C ASP A 550 -25.85 8.73 -20.57
N ALA A 551 -25.68 9.58 -19.54
CA ALA A 551 -25.60 11.03 -19.71
C ALA A 551 -24.29 11.48 -20.39
N LEU A 552 -23.18 10.78 -20.14
CA LEU A 552 -21.91 11.02 -20.82
C LEU A 552 -21.95 10.49 -22.26
N ALA A 553 -22.72 9.42 -22.50
CA ALA A 553 -22.89 8.74 -23.78
C ALA A 553 -21.54 8.51 -24.47
N LEU A 554 -20.69 7.76 -23.77
CA LEU A 554 -19.35 7.37 -24.21
C LEU A 554 -19.46 6.35 -25.34
N ASN A 555 -18.74 6.57 -26.44
CA ASN A 555 -18.58 5.59 -27.50
C ASN A 555 -17.47 4.61 -27.13
N ALA A 556 -17.74 3.72 -26.16
CA ALA A 556 -16.80 2.75 -25.62
C ALA A 556 -17.51 1.45 -25.23
N ASP A 557 -16.81 0.32 -25.23
CA ASP A 557 -17.33 -0.93 -24.67
C ASP A 557 -17.37 -0.88 -23.13
N LEU A 558 -18.45 -0.30 -22.60
CA LEU A 558 -18.68 -0.19 -21.16
C LEU A 558 -18.90 -1.55 -20.49
N GLU A 559 -19.38 -2.56 -21.21
CA GLU A 559 -19.57 -3.90 -20.65
C GLU A 559 -18.22 -4.51 -20.24
N SER A 560 -17.23 -4.43 -21.12
CA SER A 560 -15.85 -4.85 -20.80
C SER A 560 -15.25 -4.07 -19.63
N VAL A 561 -15.47 -2.74 -19.57
CA VAL A 561 -15.00 -1.87 -18.48
C VAL A 561 -15.64 -2.26 -17.14
N GLN A 562 -16.95 -2.48 -17.13
CA GLN A 562 -17.71 -2.88 -15.95
C GLN A 562 -17.28 -4.27 -15.46
N ALA A 563 -17.10 -5.24 -16.37
CA ALA A 563 -16.63 -6.58 -16.04
C ALA A 563 -15.21 -6.56 -15.42
N ALA A 564 -14.31 -5.76 -16.00
CA ALA A 564 -12.95 -5.57 -15.48
C ALA A 564 -12.98 -4.97 -14.06
N ARG A 565 -13.81 -3.93 -13.84
CA ARG A 565 -13.94 -3.29 -12.52
C ARG A 565 -14.54 -4.25 -11.50
N HIS A 566 -15.55 -5.03 -11.88
CA HIS A 566 -16.13 -6.05 -11.02
C HIS A 566 -15.08 -7.11 -10.62
N SER A 567 -14.23 -7.53 -11.56
CA SER A 567 -13.13 -8.47 -11.28
C SER A 567 -12.17 -7.93 -10.23
N LEU A 568 -11.69 -6.68 -10.38
CA LEU A 568 -10.77 -6.06 -9.43
C LEU A 568 -11.42 -5.82 -8.06
N ALA A 569 -12.65 -5.30 -8.03
CA ALA A 569 -13.39 -5.05 -6.80
C ALA A 569 -13.68 -6.35 -6.04
N SER A 570 -14.04 -7.43 -6.75
CA SER A 570 -14.27 -8.75 -6.15
C SER A 570 -12.98 -9.35 -5.59
N ARG A 571 -11.85 -9.26 -6.32
CA ARG A 571 -10.52 -9.67 -5.80
C ARG A 571 -10.20 -8.93 -4.49
N ARG A 572 -10.45 -7.62 -4.45
CA ARG A 572 -10.28 -6.81 -3.24
C ARG A 572 -11.24 -7.20 -2.11
N ALA A 573 -12.52 -7.43 -2.38
CA ALA A 573 -13.52 -7.78 -1.37
C ALA A 573 -13.29 -9.19 -0.79
N VAL A 574 -12.84 -10.15 -1.60
CA VAL A 574 -12.47 -11.49 -1.14
C VAL A 574 -11.32 -11.43 -0.12
N ARG A 575 -10.36 -10.50 -0.28
CA ARG A 575 -9.34 -10.21 0.74
C ARG A 575 -9.93 -9.71 2.06
N SER A 576 -11.12 -9.09 2.06
CA SER A 576 -11.78 -8.58 3.28
C SER A 576 -12.34 -9.67 4.17
N ARG A 577 -13.02 -10.66 3.59
CA ARG A 577 -13.72 -11.71 4.36
C ARG A 577 -12.74 -12.67 5.02
N ARG A 578 -11.51 -12.71 4.51
CA ARG A 578 -10.45 -13.65 4.90
C ARG A 578 -9.50 -13.10 5.98
N ALA A 579 -9.62 -11.81 6.33
CA ALA A 579 -8.86 -11.15 7.40
C ALA A 579 -9.64 -11.05 8.74
N ARG A 580 -10.84 -11.65 8.81
CA ARG A 580 -11.69 -11.71 10.01
C ARG A 580 -11.63 -13.09 10.65
#